data_AF-A0A5D2Y113-F1
#
_entry.id   AF-A0A5D2Y113-F1
#
_cell.length_a   1.000
_cell.length_b   1.000
_cell.length_c   1.000
_cell.angle_alpha   90.00
_cell.angle_beta   90.00
_cell.angle_gamma   90.00
#
_symmetry.space_group_name_H-M   'P 1'
#
loop_
_entity.id
_entity.type
_entity.pdbx_description
1 polymer ?
#
loop_
_entity_poly.entity_id
_entity_poly.type
_entity_poly.pdbx_seq_one_letter_code
_entity_poly.pdbx_strand_id
1 'polypeptide(L)'
;MGDLFIWILSFFILIALIVLLVYQLMCLADLEFDYINPYDSSSRINSVVLPEFVVQGILCLFYLLTGHWIMALISAPYLYYDVRLWTQ
;
A
#
# COMPACT_ATOMS: atom_id res chain seq x y z
N MET A 1 13.69 23.97 -2.07
CA MET A 1 14.35 22.88 -2.84
C MET A 1 14.15 21.52 -2.17
N GLY A 2 14.36 21.38 -0.85
CA GLY A 2 14.12 20.11 -0.13
C GLY A 2 12.70 19.57 -0.27
N ASP A 3 11.67 20.43 -0.18
CA ASP A 3 10.27 20.03 -0.38
C ASP A 3 10.02 19.36 -1.72
N LEU A 4 10.62 19.87 -2.80
CA LEU A 4 10.44 19.30 -4.13
C LEU A 4 10.94 17.84 -4.20
N PHE A 5 12.07 17.53 -3.56
CA PHE A 5 12.56 16.15 -3.47
C PHE A 5 11.65 15.27 -2.61
N ILE A 6 11.06 15.81 -1.53
CA ILE A 6 10.10 15.09 -0.68
C ILE A 6 8.86 14.70 -1.50
N TRP A 7 8.31 15.63 -2.28
CA TRP A 7 7.15 15.38 -3.14
C TRP A 7 7.46 14.38 -4.26
N ILE A 8 8.63 14.48 -4.90
CA ILE A 8 9.05 13.52 -5.93
C ILE A 8 9.21 12.11 -5.34
N LEU A 9 9.86 11.98 -4.18
CA LEU A 9 10.02 10.69 -3.52
C LEU A 9 8.66 10.09 -3.13
N SER A 10 7.79 10.91 -2.54
CA SER A 10 6.42 10.53 -2.21
C SER A 10 5.64 10.05 -3.43
N PHE A 11 5.80 10.71 -4.59
CA PHE A 11 5.16 10.32 -5.83
C PHE A 11 5.55 8.90 -6.27
N PHE A 12 6.83 8.55 -6.21
CA PHE A 12 7.29 7.20 -6.55
C PHE A 12 6.79 6.14 -5.55
N ILE A 13 6.72 6.46 -4.25
CA ILE A 13 6.15 5.56 -3.23
C ILE A 13 4.67 5.31 -3.51
N LEU A 14 3.91 6.36 -3.86
CA LEU A 14 2.49 6.23 -4.24
C LEU A 14 2.29 5.37 -5.49
N ILE A 15 3.13 5.52 -6.51
CA ILE A 15 3.09 4.65 -7.69
C ILE A 15 3.32 3.19 -7.28
N ALA A 16 4.31 2.92 -6.43
CA ALA A 16 4.58 1.57 -5.97
C ALA A 16 3.37 0.95 -5.24
N LEU A 17 2.69 1.73 -4.37
CA LEU A 17 1.46 1.30 -3.70
C LEU A 17 0.33 1.01 -4.69
N ILE A 18 0.11 1.89 -5.66
CA ILE A 18 -0.90 1.69 -6.70
C ILE A 18 -0.63 0.41 -7.49
N VAL A 19 0.63 0.14 -7.85
CA VAL A 19 1.01 -1.09 -8.57
C VAL A 19 0.71 -2.33 -7.72
N LEU A 20 1.02 -2.32 -6.42
CA LEU A 20 0.70 -3.44 -5.52
C LEU A 20 -0.82 -3.67 -5.42
N LEU A 21 -1.61 -2.60 -5.26
CA LEU A 21 -3.07 -2.67 -5.21
C LEU A 21 -3.67 -3.19 -6.52
N VAL A 22 -3.19 -2.68 -7.66
CA VAL A 22 -3.65 -3.13 -8.98
C VAL A 22 -3.30 -4.59 -9.22
N TYR A 23 -2.12 -5.06 -8.78
CA TYR A 23 -1.75 -6.47 -8.88
C TYR A 23 -2.70 -7.37 -8.06
N GLN A 24 -3.06 -6.96 -6.83
CA GLN A 24 -4.04 -7.69 -6.02
C GLN A 24 -5.42 -7.70 -6.68
N LEU A 25 -5.85 -6.57 -7.24
CA LEU A 25 -7.12 -6.46 -7.98
C LEU A 25 -7.14 -7.38 -9.20
N MET A 26 -6.03 -7.47 -9.95
CA MET A 26 -5.90 -8.42 -11.07
C MET A 26 -6.01 -9.88 -10.58
N CYS A 27 -5.33 -10.24 -9.48
CA CYS A 27 -5.43 -11.59 -8.92
C CYS A 27 -6.85 -11.93 -8.48
N LEU A 28 -7.60 -10.94 -7.99
CA LEU A 28 -9.00 -11.10 -7.63
C LEU A 28 -9.91 -11.22 -8.85
N ALA A 29 -9.67 -10.44 -9.90
CA ALA A 29 -10.40 -10.56 -11.16
C ALA A 29 -10.14 -11.92 -11.83
N ASP A 30 -8.89 -12.39 -11.87
CA ASP A 30 -8.56 -13.73 -12.37
C ASP A 30 -9.28 -14.84 -11.59
N LEU A 31 -9.52 -14.62 -10.30
CA LEU A 31 -10.30 -15.53 -9.47
C LEU A 31 -11.80 -15.46 -9.77
N GLU A 32 -12.35 -14.26 -10.00
CA GLU A 32 -13.77 -14.05 -10.35
C GLU A 32 -14.17 -14.72 -11.67
N PHE A 33 -13.25 -14.74 -12.66
CA PHE A 33 -13.47 -15.38 -13.95
C PHE A 33 -13.07 -16.87 -14.01
N ASP A 34 -12.81 -17.50 -12.85
CA ASP A 34 -12.37 -18.90 -12.72
C ASP A 34 -11.08 -19.23 -13.52
N TYR A 35 -10.20 -18.25 -13.75
CA TYR A 35 -8.92 -18.47 -14.46
C TYR A 35 -7.85 -19.11 -13.58
N ILE A 36 -7.93 -18.93 -12.26
CA ILE A 36 -6.94 -19.43 -11.30
C ILE A 36 -7.59 -20.10 -10.09
N ASN A 37 -6.90 -21.08 -9.49
CA ASN A 37 -7.35 -21.72 -8.27
C ASN A 37 -7.31 -20.72 -7.08
N PRO A 38 -8.32 -20.74 -6.18
CA PRO A 38 -8.33 -19.97 -4.94
C PRO A 38 -7.05 -20.09 -4.09
N TYR A 39 -6.44 -21.27 -4.03
CA TYR A 39 -5.20 -21.52 -3.28
C TYR A 39 -4.02 -20.73 -3.86
N ASP A 40 -3.87 -20.78 -5.20
CA ASP A 40 -2.79 -20.07 -5.89
C ASP A 40 -2.98 -18.56 -5.85
N SER A 41 -4.22 -18.07 -6.02
CA SER A 41 -4.54 -16.65 -5.89
C SER A 41 -4.27 -16.13 -4.46
N SER A 42 -4.68 -16.88 -3.44
CA SER A 42 -4.42 -16.52 -2.04
C SER A 42 -2.93 -16.45 -1.71
N SER A 43 -2.14 -17.41 -2.20
CA SER A 43 -0.68 -17.39 -2.00
C SER A 43 -0.02 -16.16 -2.65
N ARG A 44 -0.48 -15.76 -3.83
CA ARG A 44 0.04 -14.56 -4.53
C ARG A 44 -0.32 -13.29 -3.79
N ILE A 45 -1.59 -13.12 -3.41
CA ILE A 45 -2.07 -11.95 -2.68
C ILE A 45 -1.36 -11.83 -1.33
N ASN A 46 -1.24 -12.92 -0.56
CA ASN A 46 -0.59 -12.88 0.74
C ASN A 46 0.90 -12.46 0.66
N SER A 47 1.58 -12.79 -0.44
CA SER A 47 2.97 -12.38 -0.65
C SER A 47 3.16 -10.88 -0.92
N VAL A 48 2.10 -10.18 -1.37
CA VAL A 48 2.15 -8.74 -1.72
C VAL A 48 1.46 -7.84 -0.70
N VAL A 49 0.50 -8.35 0.08
CA VAL A 49 -0.19 -7.61 1.15
C VAL A 49 0.78 -7.11 2.21
N LEU A 50 1.70 -7.95 2.66
CA LEU A 50 2.68 -7.54 3.68
C LEU A 50 3.61 -6.41 3.17
N PRO A 51 4.21 -6.51 1.96
CA PRO A 51 4.90 -5.38 1.34
C PRO A 51 4.07 -4.09 1.25
N GLU A 52 2.79 -4.17 0.90
CA GLU A 52 1.90 -3.01 0.83
C GLU A 52 1.81 -2.28 2.17
N PHE A 53 1.52 -3.02 3.25
CA PHE A 53 1.40 -2.45 4.59
C PHE A 53 2.70 -1.78 5.05
N VAL A 54 3.84 -2.40 4.74
CA VAL A 54 5.16 -1.84 5.05
C VAL A 54 5.40 -0.54 4.29
N VAL A 55 5.13 -0.52 2.98
CA VAL A 55 5.35 0.68 2.15
C VAL A 55 4.45 1.83 2.59
N GLN A 56 3.19 1.54 2.95
CA GLN A 56 2.27 2.53 3.46
C GLN A 56 2.67 3.07 4.85
N GLY A 57 3.14 2.19 5.74
CA GLY A 57 3.71 2.58 7.02
C GLY A 57 4.92 3.50 6.86
N ILE A 58 5.81 3.18 5.91
CA ILE A 58 6.95 4.03 5.54
C ILE A 58 6.46 5.38 5.02
N LEU A 59 5.45 5.42 4.15
CA LEU A 59 4.92 6.68 3.61
C LEU A 59 4.34 7.58 4.72
N CYS A 60 3.56 7.01 5.63
CA CYS A 60 2.99 7.74 6.76
C CYS A 60 4.08 8.28 7.70
N LEU A 61 5.07 7.46 8.06
CA LEU A 61 6.22 7.89 8.88
C LEU A 61 7.06 8.94 8.16
N PHE A 62 7.23 8.81 6.85
CA PHE A 62 7.95 9.77 6.02
C PHE A 62 7.29 11.16 6.05
N TYR A 63 5.96 11.24 5.93
CA TYR A 63 5.25 12.52 6.07
C TYR A 63 5.34 13.09 7.49
N LEU A 64 5.31 12.24 8.52
CA LEU A 64 5.46 12.66 9.91
C LEU A 64 6.85 13.28 10.17
N LEU A 65 7.92 12.62 9.71
CA LEU A 65 9.31 13.05 9.93
C LEU A 65 9.69 14.28 9.09
N THR A 66 9.09 14.44 7.91
CA THR A 66 9.30 15.61 7.05
C THR A 66 8.46 16.82 7.44
N GLY A 67 7.61 16.71 8.48
CA GLY A 67 6.77 17.81 8.97
C GLY A 67 5.53 18.10 8.13
N HIS A 68 5.14 17.18 7.23
CA HIS A 68 3.94 17.30 6.39
C HIS A 68 2.72 16.74 7.11
N TRP A 69 2.34 17.38 8.22
CA TRP A 69 1.32 16.88 9.15
C TRP A 69 -0.05 16.62 8.52
N ILE A 70 -0.48 17.45 7.56
CA ILE A 70 -1.77 17.26 6.87
C ILE A 70 -1.76 15.96 6.07
N MET A 71 -0.67 15.68 5.34
CA MET A 71 -0.57 14.43 4.58
C MET A 71 -0.45 13.22 5.49
N ALA A 72 0.29 13.33 6.60
CA ALA A 72 0.35 12.30 7.63
C ALA A 72 -1.04 11.98 8.21
N LEU A 73 -1.85 13.00 8.50
CA LEU A 73 -3.23 12.84 8.98
C LEU A 73 -4.14 12.16 7.95
N ILE A 74 -3.94 12.41 6.66
CA ILE A 74 -4.69 11.73 5.59
C ILE A 74 -4.24 10.27 5.45
N SER A 75 -2.96 9.97 5.62
CA SER A 75 -2.45 8.58 5.55
C SER A 75 -2.76 7.75 6.80
N ALA A 76 -2.97 8.39 7.96
CA ALA A 76 -3.14 7.70 9.23
C ALA A 76 -4.37 6.77 9.31
N PRO A 77 -5.58 7.14 8.82
CA PRO A 77 -6.73 6.24 8.78
C PRO A 77 -6.48 4.96 7.97
N TYR A 78 -5.75 5.08 6.86
CA TYR A 78 -5.41 3.93 6.03
C TYR A 78 -4.43 3.01 6.77
N LEU A 79 -3.35 3.58 7.33
CA LEU A 79 -2.40 2.79 8.12
C LEU A 79 -3.08 2.10 9.31
N TYR A 80 -4.01 2.79 9.97
CA TYR A 80 -4.81 2.20 11.05
C TYR A 80 -5.66 1.03 10.56
N TYR A 81 -6.27 1.15 9.38
CA TYR A 81 -7.03 0.07 8.77
C TYR A 81 -6.15 -1.15 8.47
N ASP A 82 -4.95 -0.96 7.89
CA ASP A 82 -4.01 -2.04 7.60
C ASP A 82 -3.58 -2.79 8.87
N VAL A 83 -3.23 -2.04 9.92
CA VAL A 83 -2.84 -2.63 11.22
C VAL A 83 -4.00 -3.40 11.81
N ARG A 84 -5.22 -2.85 11.78
CA ARG A 84 -6.41 -3.56 12.25
C ARG A 84 -6.60 -4.85 11.47
N LEU A 85 -6.56 -4.80 10.15
CA LEU A 85 -6.75 -5.95 9.27
C LEU A 85 -5.71 -7.05 9.52
N TRP A 86 -4.46 -6.69 9.80
CA TRP A 86 -3.40 -7.66 10.15
C TRP A 86 -3.62 -8.34 11.50
N THR A 87 -4.22 -7.64 12.46
CA THR A 87 -4.45 -8.15 13.82
C THR A 87 -5.72 -8.96 13.99
N GLN A 88 -6.60 -8.96 12.98
CA GLN A 88 -7.87 -9.71 12.97
C GLN A 88 -7.67 -11.12 12.42
#